data_AF-A0A6P6WLZ1-F1
#
_entry.id   AF-A0A6P6WLZ1-F1
#
_cell.length_a   1.000
_cell.length_b   1.000
_cell.length_c   1.000
_cell.angle_alpha   90.00
_cell.angle_beta   90.00
_cell.angle_gamma   90.00
#
_symmetry.space_group_name_H-M   'P 1'
#
loop_
_entity.id
_entity.type
_entity.pdbx_description
1 polymer ?
#
loop_
_entity_poly.entity_id
_entity_poly.type
_entity_poly.pdbx_seq_one_letter_code
_entity_poly.pdbx_strand_id
1 'polypeptide(L)'
;MALISFVGRLLFVSVFVLSAYQEFSEFGVDGGPAAKALSPKFSAFSKHVTSQTGLHLPPLEMKHLVLGAILLKGLGSFLFVFGSSFGAYLLLLHQAIASPILYDFYNYDADKKEFAQLFVKFTQNLALLGALLFFIGMKNSMPRRSAKKKAPKTKTV
;
A
#
# COMPACT_ATOMS: atom_id res chain seq x y z
N MET A 1 27.07 3.24 3.28
CA MET A 1 25.73 3.43 3.86
C MET A 1 24.63 3.75 2.82
N ALA A 2 24.81 4.73 1.93
CA ALA A 2 23.74 5.15 1.00
C ALA A 2 23.31 4.09 -0.04
N LEU A 3 24.27 3.34 -0.61
CA LEU A 3 23.99 2.27 -1.59
C LEU A 3 23.13 1.15 -0.99
N ILE A 4 23.50 0.65 0.20
CA ILE A 4 22.77 -0.40 0.91
C ILE A 4 21.34 0.05 1.22
N SER A 5 21.16 1.30 1.64
CA SER A 5 19.83 1.88 1.88
C SER A 5 19.00 1.99 0.61
N PHE A 6 19.62 2.33 -0.53
CA PHE A 6 18.96 2.39 -1.83
C PHE A 6 18.55 1.00 -2.31
N VAL A 7 19.47 0.03 -2.29
CA VAL A 7 19.19 -1.37 -2.67
C VAL A 7 18.11 -1.97 -1.78
N GLY A 8 18.16 -1.73 -0.47
CA GLY A 8 17.11 -2.18 0.46
C GLY A 8 15.73 -1.62 0.11
N ARG A 9 15.63 -0.34 -0.26
CA ARG A 9 14.37 0.26 -0.73
C ARG A 9 13.92 -0.32 -2.06
N LEU A 10 14.84 -0.55 -2.99
CA LEU A 10 14.56 -1.16 -4.29
C LEU A 10 14.00 -2.58 -4.15
N LEU A 11 14.67 -3.42 -3.34
CA LEU A 11 14.23 -4.78 -3.05
C LEU A 11 12.87 -4.79 -2.35
N PHE A 12 12.66 -3.88 -1.39
CA PHE A 12 11.38 -3.76 -0.71
C PHE A 12 10.23 -3.42 -1.67
N VAL A 13 10.40 -2.42 -2.54
CA VAL A 13 9.33 -2.03 -3.47
C VAL A 13 9.10 -3.03 -4.60
N SER A 14 10.05 -3.93 -4.86
CA SER A 14 9.92 -4.91 -5.95
C SER A 14 8.64 -5.75 -5.82
N VAL A 15 8.23 -6.08 -4.58
CA VAL A 15 7.00 -6.83 -4.31
C VAL A 15 5.76 -6.05 -4.78
N PHE A 16 5.72 -4.74 -4.52
CA PHE A 16 4.62 -3.87 -4.94
C PHE A 16 4.62 -3.62 -6.45
N VAL A 17 5.80 -3.46 -7.06
CA VAL A 17 5.95 -3.26 -8.51
C VAL A 17 5.54 -4.52 -9.27
N LEU A 18 5.98 -5.70 -8.83
CA LEU A 18 5.60 -6.98 -9.44
C LEU A 18 4.10 -7.24 -9.28
N SER A 19 3.53 -6.95 -8.11
CA SER A 19 2.07 -7.02 -7.90
C SER A 19 1.31 -6.08 -8.82
N ALA A 20 1.76 -4.83 -8.96
CA ALA A 20 1.13 -3.87 -9.86
C ALA A 20 1.26 -4.29 -11.33
N TYR A 21 2.39 -4.87 -11.73
CA TYR A 21 2.61 -5.38 -13.08
C TYR A 21 1.69 -6.57 -13.38
N GLN A 22 1.54 -7.51 -12.46
CA GLN A 22 0.60 -8.63 -12.59
C GLN A 22 -0.83 -8.12 -12.78
N GLU A 23 -1.30 -7.26 -11.87
CA GLU A 23 -2.65 -6.68 -11.96
C GLU A 23 -2.86 -5.86 -13.23
N PHE A 24 -1.84 -5.12 -13.68
CA PHE A 24 -1.90 -4.35 -14.93
C PHE A 24 -1.93 -5.25 -16.17
N SER A 25 -1.11 -6.31 -16.18
CA SER A 25 -1.06 -7.27 -17.29
C SER A 25 -2.37 -8.04 -17.46
N GLU A 26 -3.06 -8.29 -16.35
CA GLU A 26 -4.36 -8.97 -16.34
C GLU A 26 -5.55 -8.02 -16.50
N PHE A 27 -5.32 -6.70 -16.48
CA PHE A 27 -6.37 -5.67 -16.35
C PHE A 27 -7.35 -5.65 -17.54
N GLY A 28 -6.91 -5.87 -18.78
CA GLY A 28 -7.78 -5.99 -19.95
C GLY A 28 -8.86 -4.89 -20.11
N VAL A 29 -9.94 -5.19 -20.84
CA VAL A 29 -11.06 -4.26 -21.07
C VAL A 29 -11.99 -4.18 -19.84
N ASP A 30 -12.06 -5.25 -19.04
CA ASP A 30 -13.02 -5.42 -17.94
C ASP A 30 -12.42 -5.23 -16.52
N GLY A 31 -11.14 -4.86 -16.39
CA GLY A 31 -10.43 -4.79 -15.11
C GLY A 31 -9.87 -6.15 -14.62
N GLY A 32 -10.00 -7.21 -15.42
CA GLY A 32 -9.32 -8.49 -15.22
C GLY A 32 -9.91 -9.43 -14.16
N PRO A 33 -9.20 -10.53 -13.84
CA PRO A 33 -9.55 -11.44 -12.74
C PRO A 33 -9.62 -10.72 -11.40
N ALA A 34 -8.78 -9.70 -11.20
CA ALA A 34 -8.80 -8.83 -10.02
C ALA A 34 -10.16 -8.12 -9.87
N ALA A 35 -10.68 -7.49 -10.92
CA ALA A 35 -12.00 -6.86 -10.88
C ALA A 35 -13.12 -7.87 -10.61
N LYS A 36 -13.08 -9.07 -11.21
CA LYS A 36 -14.08 -10.13 -10.97
C LYS A 36 -14.04 -10.66 -9.53
N ALA A 37 -12.86 -10.82 -8.93
CA ALA A 37 -12.70 -11.26 -7.54
C ALA A 37 -13.10 -10.17 -6.53
N LEU A 38 -12.83 -8.90 -6.84
CA LEU A 38 -13.20 -7.76 -6.00
C LEU A 38 -14.69 -7.39 -6.09
N SER A 39 -15.35 -7.66 -7.22
CA SER A 39 -16.75 -7.28 -7.44
C SER A 39 -17.73 -7.75 -6.36
N PRO A 40 -17.77 -9.05 -5.99
CA PRO A 40 -18.70 -9.52 -4.95
C PRO A 40 -18.33 -8.95 -3.57
N LYS A 41 -17.04 -8.81 -3.26
CA LYS A 41 -16.54 -8.35 -1.95
C LYS A 41 -16.81 -6.86 -1.72
N PHE A 42 -16.58 -6.04 -2.73
CA PHE A 42 -16.95 -4.62 -2.68
C PHE A 42 -18.46 -4.43 -2.68
N SER A 43 -19.24 -5.27 -3.37
CA SER A 43 -20.71 -5.19 -3.29
C SER A 43 -21.23 -5.45 -1.87
N ALA A 44 -20.64 -6.40 -1.14
CA ALA A 44 -20.97 -6.68 0.25
C ALA A 44 -20.54 -5.55 1.19
N PHE A 45 -19.35 -4.98 0.96
CA PHE A 45 -18.85 -3.82 1.69
C PHE A 45 -19.68 -2.56 1.44
N SER A 46 -20.00 -2.26 0.19
CA SER A 46 -20.85 -1.13 -0.21
C SER A 46 -22.23 -1.25 0.41
N LYS A 47 -22.82 -2.45 0.48
CA LYS A 47 -24.09 -2.65 1.19
C LYS A 47 -23.97 -2.35 2.68
N HIS A 48 -22.89 -2.79 3.33
CA HIS A 48 -22.64 -2.47 4.75
C HIS A 48 -22.46 -0.96 4.97
N VAL A 49 -21.66 -0.29 4.15
CA VAL A 49 -21.43 1.16 4.22
C VAL A 49 -22.70 1.94 3.90
N THR A 50 -23.46 1.56 2.88
CA THR A 50 -24.73 2.20 2.56
C THR A 50 -25.75 2.00 3.69
N SER A 51 -25.79 0.81 4.32
CA SER A 51 -26.68 0.54 5.46
C SER A 51 -26.33 1.33 6.72
N GLN A 52 -25.05 1.62 6.95
CA GLN A 52 -24.60 2.32 8.16
C GLN A 52 -24.46 3.84 7.98
N THR A 53 -24.24 4.32 6.75
CA THR A 53 -23.87 5.71 6.48
C THR A 53 -24.86 6.45 5.58
N GLY A 54 -25.85 5.78 4.97
CA GLY A 54 -26.86 6.39 4.09
C GLY A 54 -26.31 7.00 2.79
N LEU A 55 -25.00 6.92 2.55
CA LEU A 55 -24.34 7.42 1.35
C LEU A 55 -24.45 6.36 0.25
N HIS A 56 -25.21 6.70 -0.81
CA HIS A 56 -25.13 6.00 -2.09
C HIS A 56 -23.76 6.27 -2.69
N LEU A 57 -22.86 5.30 -2.57
CA LEU A 57 -21.58 5.33 -3.27
C LEU A 57 -21.88 5.31 -4.78
N PRO A 58 -21.28 6.21 -5.58
CA PRO A 58 -21.46 6.18 -7.03
C PRO A 58 -21.07 4.79 -7.55
N PRO A 59 -21.65 4.32 -8.68
CA PRO A 59 -21.30 3.05 -9.31
C PRO A 59 -19.85 3.11 -9.79
N LEU A 60 -18.92 2.92 -8.86
CA LEU A 60 -17.49 2.82 -9.09
C LEU A 60 -17.27 1.43 -9.66
N GLU A 61 -17.13 1.34 -10.98
CA GLU A 61 -16.73 0.12 -11.64
C GLU A 61 -15.45 -0.39 -10.99
N MET A 62 -15.39 -1.68 -10.63
CA MET A 62 -14.22 -2.32 -10.01
C MET A 62 -12.93 -2.02 -10.76
N LYS A 63 -13.04 -1.84 -12.08
CA LYS A 63 -11.99 -1.40 -12.98
C LYS A 63 -11.29 -0.13 -12.48
N HIS A 64 -12.02 0.90 -12.06
CA HIS A 64 -11.41 2.14 -11.56
C HIS A 64 -10.73 1.96 -10.20
N LEU A 65 -11.26 1.08 -9.35
CA LEU A 65 -10.64 0.77 -8.06
C LEU A 65 -9.33 0.00 -8.25
N VAL A 66 -9.34 -1.01 -9.13
CA VAL A 66 -8.14 -1.79 -9.48
C VAL A 66 -7.13 -0.88 -10.19
N LEU A 67 -7.56 -0.01 -11.10
CA LEU A 67 -6.67 0.97 -11.74
C LEU A 67 -6.05 1.93 -10.73
N GLY A 68 -6.87 2.42 -9.78
CA GLY A 68 -6.41 3.25 -8.67
C GLY A 68 -5.38 2.52 -7.81
N ALA A 69 -5.59 1.25 -7.51
CA ALA A 69 -4.65 0.42 -6.75
C ALA A 69 -3.33 0.22 -7.49
N ILE A 70 -3.37 -0.06 -8.79
CA ILE A 70 -2.18 -0.18 -9.66
C ILE A 70 -1.40 1.14 -9.68
N LEU A 71 -2.09 2.27 -9.90
CA LEU A 71 -1.46 3.60 -9.91
C LEU A 71 -0.87 3.95 -8.56
N LEU A 72 -1.56 3.64 -7.46
CA LEU A 72 -1.10 3.91 -6.11
C LEU A 72 0.14 3.09 -5.76
N LYS A 73 0.18 1.81 -6.17
CA LYS A 73 1.38 0.95 -6.04
C LYS A 73 2.54 1.46 -6.88
N GLY A 74 2.31 1.78 -8.15
CA GLY A 74 3.34 2.26 -9.06
C GLY A 74 3.94 3.58 -8.59
N LEU A 75 3.09 4.58 -8.33
CA LEU A 75 3.51 5.90 -7.87
C LEU A 75 4.16 5.83 -6.49
N GLY A 76 3.53 5.11 -5.54
CA GLY A 76 4.05 4.91 -4.19
C GLY A 76 5.43 4.24 -4.20
N SER A 77 5.61 3.20 -5.01
CA SER A 77 6.89 2.49 -5.17
C SER A 77 7.97 3.39 -5.76
N PHE A 78 7.65 4.12 -6.82
CA PHE A 78 8.58 5.06 -7.45
C PHE A 78 9.08 6.10 -6.45
N LEU A 79 8.17 6.76 -5.73
CA LEU A 79 8.50 7.75 -4.69
C LEU A 79 9.30 7.13 -3.54
N PHE A 80 8.95 5.92 -3.12
CA PHE A 80 9.61 5.24 -2.00
C PHE A 80 11.07 4.91 -2.31
N VAL A 81 11.43 4.52 -3.54
CA VAL A 81 12.82 4.21 -3.92
C VAL A 81 13.78 5.39 -3.64
N PHE A 82 13.33 6.61 -3.94
CA PHE A 82 14.07 7.85 -3.64
C PHE A 82 14.05 8.23 -2.14
N GLY A 83 13.45 7.39 -1.31
CA GLY A 83 13.31 7.59 0.11
C GLY A 83 12.24 8.63 0.46
N SER A 84 11.22 8.85 -0.35
CA SER A 84 10.14 9.78 0.00
C SER A 84 9.22 9.18 1.06
N SER A 85 8.97 9.92 2.16
CA SER A 85 7.96 9.53 3.15
C SER A 85 6.56 9.52 2.55
N PHE A 86 6.29 10.40 1.58
CA PHE A 86 5.01 10.42 0.86
C PHE A 86 4.77 9.11 0.10
N GLY A 87 5.81 8.55 -0.54
CA GLY A 87 5.71 7.23 -1.18
C GLY A 87 5.36 6.12 -0.19
N ALA A 88 5.92 6.18 1.02
CA ALA A 88 5.58 5.23 2.08
C ALA A 88 4.11 5.34 2.52
N TYR A 89 3.59 6.55 2.66
CA TYR A 89 2.17 6.77 2.99
C TYR A 89 1.23 6.28 1.89
N LEU A 90 1.57 6.48 0.61
CA LEU A 90 0.77 5.97 -0.51
C LEU A 90 0.71 4.43 -0.50
N LEU A 91 1.85 3.76 -0.29
CA LEU A 91 1.90 2.30 -0.17
C LEU A 91 1.15 1.79 1.07
N LEU A 92 1.21 2.52 2.18
CA LEU A 92 0.50 2.18 3.41
C LEU A 92 -1.01 2.31 3.22
N LEU A 93 -1.46 3.39 2.57
CA LEU A 93 -2.86 3.59 2.22
C LEU A 93 -3.39 2.47 1.33
N HIS A 94 -2.62 2.09 0.29
CA HIS A 94 -2.94 0.93 -0.55
C HIS A 94 -3.13 -0.33 0.32
N GLN A 95 -2.17 -0.62 1.21
CA GLN A 95 -2.19 -1.80 2.06
C GLN A 95 -3.40 -1.80 3.00
N ALA A 96 -3.74 -0.66 3.59
CA ALA A 96 -4.85 -0.52 4.53
C ALA A 96 -6.22 -0.77 3.87
N ILE A 97 -6.39 -0.37 2.62
CA ILE A 97 -7.64 -0.58 1.86
C ILE A 97 -7.69 -2.00 1.29
N ALA A 98 -6.59 -2.48 0.72
CA ALA A 98 -6.53 -3.76 0.03
C ALA A 98 -6.58 -4.95 0.99
N SER A 99 -5.98 -4.85 2.18
CA SER A 99 -5.87 -5.98 3.12
C SER A 99 -7.21 -6.54 3.60
N PRO A 100 -8.17 -5.74 4.10
CA PRO A 100 -9.47 -6.27 4.53
C PRO A 100 -10.32 -6.78 3.36
N ILE A 101 -10.16 -6.22 2.15
CA ILE A 101 -10.94 -6.61 0.98
C ILE A 101 -10.39 -7.89 0.34
N LEU A 102 -9.07 -8.05 0.26
CA LEU A 102 -8.43 -9.19 -0.41
C LEU A 102 -8.33 -10.43 0.48
N TYR A 103 -8.17 -10.26 1.80
CA TYR A 103 -7.96 -11.36 2.72
C TYR A 103 -9.19 -11.59 3.60
N ASP A 104 -10.26 -12.18 3.03
CA ASP A 104 -11.45 -12.57 3.82
C ASP A 104 -11.33 -13.94 4.50
N PHE A 105 -10.13 -14.28 4.98
CA PHE A 105 -9.93 -15.51 5.75
C PHE A 105 -10.92 -15.60 6.93
N TYR A 106 -11.44 -14.48 7.44
CA TYR A 106 -12.47 -14.43 8.48
C TYR A 106 -13.83 -15.02 8.08
N ASN A 107 -14.11 -15.22 6.79
CA ASN A 107 -15.32 -15.88 6.29
C ASN A 107 -15.18 -17.39 6.13
N TYR A 108 -13.98 -17.94 6.35
CA TYR A 108 -13.69 -19.37 6.19
C TYR A 108 -13.37 -20.02 7.53
N ASP A 109 -13.81 -21.27 7.70
CA ASP A 109 -13.46 -22.07 8.88
C ASP A 109 -11.95 -22.33 8.93
N ALA A 110 -11.39 -22.33 10.13
CA ALA A 110 -9.95 -22.50 10.36
C ALA A 110 -9.37 -23.80 9.78
N ASP A 111 -10.23 -24.80 9.58
CA ASP A 111 -9.86 -26.14 9.10
C ASP A 111 -9.73 -26.20 7.57
N LYS A 112 -10.17 -25.15 6.85
CA LYS A 112 -10.11 -25.10 5.40
C LYS A 112 -8.74 -24.65 4.91
N LYS A 113 -8.24 -25.31 3.87
CA LYS A 113 -6.95 -24.95 3.22
C LYS A 113 -6.94 -23.49 2.71
N GLU A 114 -8.11 -22.98 2.33
CA GLU A 114 -8.32 -21.59 1.87
C GLU A 114 -8.01 -20.58 2.98
N PHE A 115 -8.42 -20.87 4.23
CA PHE A 115 -8.09 -20.06 5.41
C PHE A 115 -6.58 -19.95 5.58
N ALA A 116 -5.87 -21.09 5.61
CA ALA A 116 -4.42 -21.12 5.82
C ALA A 116 -3.67 -20.33 4.73
N GLN A 117 -4.08 -20.48 3.46
CA GLN A 117 -3.47 -19.76 2.35
C GLN A 117 -3.72 -18.24 2.42
N LEU A 118 -4.95 -17.82 2.70
CA LEU A 118 -5.29 -16.40 2.84
C LEU A 118 -4.62 -15.78 4.07
N PHE A 119 -4.54 -16.50 5.19
CA PHE A 119 -3.89 -16.07 6.42
C PHE A 119 -2.38 -15.87 6.26
N VAL A 120 -1.70 -16.77 5.55
CA VAL A 120 -0.27 -16.60 5.23
C VAL A 120 -0.05 -15.36 4.36
N LYS A 121 -0.88 -15.12 3.34
CA LYS A 121 -0.78 -13.90 2.53
C LYS A 121 -1.10 -12.64 3.34
N PHE A 122 -2.06 -12.71 4.26
CA PHE A 122 -2.38 -11.61 5.17
C PHE A 122 -1.19 -11.26 6.07
N THR A 123 -0.58 -12.25 6.73
CA THR A 123 0.57 -12.03 7.61
C THR A 123 1.79 -11.49 6.86
N GLN A 124 2.02 -11.94 5.62
CA GLN A 124 3.04 -11.34 4.74
C GLN A 124 2.77 -9.86 4.46
N ASN A 125 1.51 -9.49 4.16
CA ASN A 125 1.14 -8.08 3.96
C ASN A 125 1.23 -7.25 5.24
N LEU A 126 0.98 -7.85 6.39
CA LEU A 126 1.16 -7.21 7.69
C LEU A 126 2.65 -6.93 7.97
N ALA A 127 3.55 -7.83 7.57
CA ALA A 127 4.99 -7.59 7.66
C ALA A 127 5.43 -6.43 6.75
N LEU A 128 4.90 -6.33 5.53
CA LEU A 128 5.15 -5.19 4.63
C LEU A 128 4.62 -3.87 5.23
N LEU A 129 3.45 -3.90 5.87
CA LEU A 129 2.89 -2.75 6.58
C LEU A 129 3.81 -2.31 7.73
N GLY A 130 4.29 -3.27 8.55
CA GLY A 130 5.25 -3.01 9.61
C GLY A 130 6.55 -2.39 9.11
N ALA A 131 7.07 -2.85 7.97
CA ALA A 131 8.27 -2.27 7.35
C ALA A 131 8.05 -0.83 6.88
N LEU A 132 6.87 -0.51 6.32
CA LEU A 132 6.49 0.87 5.96
C LEU A 132 6.42 1.78 7.19
N LEU A 133 5.78 1.32 8.26
CA LEU A 133 5.70 2.05 9.53
C LEU A 133 7.08 2.27 10.14
N PHE A 134 7.96 1.27 10.09
CA PHE A 134 9.34 1.41 10.56
C PHE A 134 10.10 2.45 9.74
N PHE A 135 9.97 2.44 8.41
CA PHE A 135 10.56 3.46 7.53
C PHE A 135 10.08 4.87 7.87
N ILE A 136 8.78 5.06 8.06
CA ILE A 136 8.18 6.34 8.45
C ILE A 136 8.66 6.77 9.83
N GLY A 137 8.67 5.85 10.79
CA GLY A 137 9.15 6.07 12.16
C GLY A 137 10.60 6.54 12.18
N MET A 138 11.49 5.86 11.46
CA MET A 138 12.90 6.25 11.32
C MET A 138 13.07 7.64 10.67
N LYS A 139 12.24 7.96 9.68
CA LYS A 139 12.25 9.27 9.01
C LYS A 139 11.84 10.41 9.93
N ASN A 140 10.87 10.18 10.82
CA ASN A 140 10.38 11.17 11.77
C ASN A 140 11.23 11.27 13.04
N SER A 141 11.86 10.17 13.48
CA SER A 141 12.68 10.11 14.69
C SER A 141 14.12 10.56 14.48
N MET A 142 14.63 10.55 13.24
CA MET A 142 15.90 11.22 12.94
C MET A 142 15.66 12.74 12.99
N PRO A 143 16.16 13.46 14.01
CA PRO A 143 16.06 14.91 14.04
C PRO A 143 16.79 15.39 12.81
N ARG A 144 16.02 15.88 11.82
CA ARG A 144 16.46 16.42 10.54
C ARG A 144 17.81 17.06 10.77
N ARG A 145 18.89 16.32 10.44
CA ARG A 145 20.27 16.62 10.85
C ARG A 145 20.42 18.09 10.59
N SER A 146 20.49 18.85 11.68
CA SER A 146 20.25 20.28 11.67
C SER A 146 20.94 20.83 10.44
N ALA A 147 20.17 21.47 9.55
CA ALA A 147 20.77 22.39 8.61
C ALA A 147 21.70 23.22 9.50
N LYS A 148 23.02 22.99 9.37
CA LYS A 148 24.04 23.59 10.24
C LYS A 148 23.60 25.03 10.37
N LYS A 149 23.09 25.43 11.55
CA LYS A 149 22.97 26.83 11.88
C LYS A 149 24.41 27.29 11.77
N LYS A 150 24.78 27.85 10.61
CA LYS A 150 26.01 28.61 10.48
C LYS A 150 25.87 29.64 11.58
N ALA A 151 26.66 29.48 12.64
CA ALA A 151 26.77 30.52 13.65
C ALA A 151 27.01 31.83 12.90
N PRO A 152 26.29 32.92 13.23
CA PRO A 152 26.54 34.20 12.60
C PRO A 152 28.01 34.54 12.87
N LYS A 153 28.81 34.69 11.81
CA LYS A 153 30.19 35.18 11.95
C LYS A 153 30.08 36.57 12.57
N THR A 154 30.52 36.71 13.82
CA THR A 154 30.73 38.02 14.44
C THR A 154 31.71 38.79 13.56
N LYS A 155 31.28 39.93 13.01
CA LYS A 155 32.19 40.89 12.39
C LYS A 155 32.87 41.65 13.54
N THR A 156 34.18 41.55 13.64
CA THR A 156 35.01 42.43 14.47
C THR A 156 35.19 43.78 13.77
N VAL A 157 34.88 44.87 14.48
CA VAL A 157 35.47 46.21 14.29
C VAL A 157 35.95 46.66 15.66
#